data_AF-A0A1Z5KWX5-F1
#
_entry.id   AF-A0A1Z5KWX5-F1
#
_cell.length_a   1.000
_cell.length_b   1.000
_cell.length_c   1.000
_cell.angle_alpha   90.00
_cell.angle_beta   90.00
_cell.angle_gamma   90.00
#
_symmetry.space_group_name_H-M   'P 1'
#
loop_
_entity.id
_entity.type
_entity.pdbx_description
1 polymer ?
#
loop_
_entity_poly.entity_id
_entity_poly.type
_entity_poly.pdbx_seq_one_letter_code
_entity_poly.pdbx_strand_id
1 'polypeptide(L)'
;MTSEDLGGRPHKVWSGDRQTRKCVVVSTLEDLRLKGAAKLGYSNSSELKIVLEIDGTEVEDENYFQLAERDTVFQMLLPNEKWLPPGVEALRAEDELDSRSRDLPELVNCTDPVILLRYLQKDIANLLLFSTKQFEIVSNVSINSLDPEEFNLAFIETVVEACEKLLLEKRDAQDAINFYKLLKERSDEIDSGLRGSSHEPESSEGSFVTPDKNLYEARKAVENIRRWQGITHESLGTGPAPKRPEQPL
;
A
#
# COMPACT_ATOMS: atom_id res chain seq x y z
N MET A 1 56.32 10.44 0.76
CA MET A 1 55.67 11.69 0.32
C MET A 1 54.93 12.25 1.51
N THR A 2 55.46 13.34 2.06
CA THR A 2 55.04 13.96 3.32
C THR A 2 54.19 15.20 3.01
N SER A 3 52.94 15.20 3.44
CA SER A 3 52.13 16.41 3.68
C SER A 3 51.03 16.01 4.66
N GLU A 4 51.31 16.16 5.96
CA GLU A 4 50.82 17.28 6.78
C GLU A 4 49.54 16.90 7.54
N ASP A 5 49.75 16.54 8.80
CA ASP A 5 48.75 16.27 9.85
C ASP A 5 48.15 17.61 10.35
N LEU A 6 47.63 18.42 9.43
CA LEU A 6 47.10 19.76 9.70
C LEU A 6 45.59 19.69 9.97
N GLY A 7 45.20 19.72 11.25
CA GLY A 7 43.98 20.38 11.76
C GLY A 7 42.60 19.95 11.25
N GLY A 8 42.49 18.88 10.46
CA GLY A 8 41.21 18.43 9.91
C GLY A 8 40.26 17.90 10.98
N ARG A 9 38.95 18.07 10.77
CA ARG A 9 37.90 17.50 11.62
C ARG A 9 37.30 16.25 10.95
N PRO A 10 36.86 15.25 11.73
CA PRO A 10 36.26 14.04 11.17
C PRO A 10 34.86 14.35 10.63
N HIS A 11 34.60 13.90 9.41
CA HIS A 11 33.31 13.99 8.72
C HIS A 11 32.83 12.63 8.23
N LYS A 12 31.51 12.45 8.22
CA LYS A 12 30.86 11.26 7.67
C LYS A 12 30.46 11.54 6.23
N VAL A 13 30.86 10.65 5.33
CA VAL A 13 30.50 10.68 3.91
C VAL A 13 29.82 9.37 3.53
N TRP A 14 28.77 9.45 2.72
CA TRP A 14 27.99 8.30 2.23
C TRP A 14 27.89 8.34 0.71
N SER A 15 27.96 7.18 0.06
CA SER A 15 27.63 7.03 -1.35
C SER A 15 26.17 7.39 -1.64
N GLY A 16 25.89 7.79 -2.89
CA GLY A 16 24.55 8.18 -3.33
C GLY A 16 23.47 7.11 -3.18
N ASP A 17 23.86 5.83 -3.28
CA ASP A 17 23.00 4.66 -3.08
C ASP A 17 22.82 4.24 -1.61
N ARG A 18 23.43 4.98 -0.67
CA ARG A 18 23.47 4.67 0.75
C ARG A 18 24.05 3.27 1.09
N GLN A 19 24.84 2.65 0.21
CA GLN A 19 25.47 1.34 0.48
C GLN A 19 26.80 1.45 1.24
N THR A 20 27.59 2.50 0.96
CA THR A 20 28.95 2.64 1.50
C THR A 20 29.14 3.93 2.28
N ARG A 21 29.37 3.80 3.59
CA ARG A 21 29.65 4.94 4.47
C ARG A 21 31.10 4.95 4.94
N LYS A 22 31.75 6.11 4.88
CA LYS A 22 33.16 6.29 5.25
C LYS A 22 33.31 7.50 6.17
N CYS A 23 34.38 7.49 6.97
CA CYS A 23 34.84 8.65 7.73
C CYS A 23 36.08 9.24 7.05
N VAL A 24 36.14 10.56 6.91
CA VAL A 24 37.28 11.31 6.37
C VAL A 24 37.65 12.44 7.30
N VAL A 25 38.95 12.68 7.46
CA VAL A 25 39.47 13.81 8.23
C VAL A 25 39.89 14.88 7.22
N VAL A 26 39.20 16.02 7.25
CA VAL A 26 39.31 17.07 6.24
C VAL A 26 39.19 18.44 6.88
N SER A 27 39.79 19.43 6.24
CA SER A 27 39.78 20.82 6.70
C SER A 27 38.95 21.75 5.82
N THR A 28 38.64 21.36 4.57
CA THR A 28 37.87 22.15 3.61
C THR A 28 36.83 21.30 2.86
N LEU A 29 35.88 21.94 2.20
CA LEU A 29 34.90 21.25 1.35
C LEU A 29 35.56 20.59 0.13
N GLU A 30 36.60 21.21 -0.43
CA GLU A 30 37.39 20.62 -1.52
C GLU A 30 38.14 19.36 -1.06
N ASP A 31 38.70 19.38 0.16
CA ASP A 31 39.30 18.20 0.79
C ASP A 31 38.26 17.10 1.00
N LEU A 32 37.05 17.46 1.45
CA LEU A 32 35.93 16.52 1.57
C LEU A 32 35.64 15.87 0.22
N ARG A 33 35.57 16.66 -0.85
CA ARG A 33 35.33 16.18 -2.21
C ARG A 33 36.41 15.21 -2.66
N LEU A 34 37.69 15.57 -2.51
CA LEU A 34 38.82 14.75 -2.95
C LEU A 34 38.99 13.47 -2.12
N LYS A 35 39.08 13.59 -0.79
CA LYS A 35 39.34 12.45 0.10
C LYS A 35 38.09 11.57 0.24
N GLY A 36 36.89 12.16 0.24
CA GLY A 36 35.63 11.44 0.23
C GLY A 36 35.46 10.61 -1.04
N ALA A 37 35.69 11.21 -2.21
CA ALA A 37 35.65 10.52 -3.49
C ALA A 37 36.60 9.32 -3.53
N ALA A 38 37.86 9.53 -3.15
CA ALA A 38 38.87 8.48 -3.13
C ALA A 38 38.49 7.32 -2.18
N LYS A 39 37.91 7.61 -1.01
CA LYS A 39 37.49 6.56 -0.06
C LYS A 39 36.23 5.81 -0.47
N LEU A 40 35.36 6.44 -1.25
CA LEU A 40 34.15 5.82 -1.81
C LEU A 40 34.40 5.13 -3.16
N GLY A 41 35.58 5.34 -3.77
CA GLY A 41 35.96 4.70 -5.03
C GLY A 41 35.52 5.46 -6.29
N TYR A 42 35.19 6.74 -6.18
CA TYR A 42 34.84 7.58 -7.33
C TYR A 42 36.09 8.08 -8.06
N SER A 43 36.08 7.99 -9.40
CA SER A 43 37.21 8.41 -10.25
C SER A 43 37.28 9.92 -10.47
N ASN A 44 36.12 10.59 -10.56
CA ASN A 44 36.01 12.02 -10.87
C ASN A 44 35.48 12.80 -9.67
N SER A 45 36.38 13.26 -8.79
CA SER A 45 35.96 14.00 -7.58
C SER A 45 35.31 15.35 -7.91
N SER A 46 35.79 16.06 -8.94
CA SER A 46 35.31 17.42 -9.28
C SER A 46 33.85 17.49 -9.70
N GLU A 47 33.31 16.40 -10.24
CA GLU A 47 31.94 16.31 -10.76
C GLU A 47 30.91 15.90 -9.69
N LEU A 48 31.36 15.51 -8.49
CA LEU A 48 30.46 15.08 -7.43
C LEU A 48 29.74 16.26 -6.81
N LYS A 49 28.42 16.10 -6.66
CA LYS A 49 27.59 16.97 -5.82
C LYS A 49 27.68 16.48 -4.38
N ILE A 50 27.76 17.42 -3.46
CA ILE A 50 27.79 17.14 -2.03
C ILE A 50 26.49 17.66 -1.45
N VAL A 51 25.69 16.76 -0.88
CA VAL A 51 24.40 17.12 -0.29
C VAL A 51 24.34 16.67 1.17
N LEU A 52 23.42 17.22 1.94
CA LEU A 52 23.07 16.68 3.25
C LEU A 52 22.25 15.42 3.07
N GLU A 53 22.60 14.36 3.79
CA GLU A 53 21.90 13.09 3.68
C GLU A 53 20.44 13.16 4.17
N ILE A 54 20.16 14.03 5.15
CA ILE A 54 18.87 14.16 5.83
C ILE A 54 17.76 14.76 4.95
N ASP A 55 18.10 15.73 4.10
CA ASP A 55 17.10 16.53 3.38
C ASP A 55 17.51 16.88 1.93
N GLY A 56 18.70 16.47 1.50
CA GLY A 56 19.18 16.69 0.14
C GLY A 56 19.65 18.11 -0.15
N THR A 57 19.81 18.96 0.86
CA THR A 57 20.35 20.31 0.69
C THR A 57 21.76 20.24 0.09
N GLU A 58 21.97 20.85 -1.07
CA GLU A 58 23.28 20.90 -1.72
C GLU A 58 24.21 21.86 -0.98
N VAL A 59 25.43 21.40 -0.69
CA VAL A 59 26.45 22.13 0.06
C VAL A 59 27.55 22.55 -0.90
N GLU A 60 27.45 23.79 -1.37
CA GLU A 60 28.46 24.44 -2.22
C GLU A 60 29.29 25.50 -1.47
N ASP A 61 28.78 25.98 -0.33
CA ASP A 61 29.41 27.04 0.46
C ASP A 61 30.37 26.47 1.52
N GLU A 62 31.61 26.98 1.52
CA GLU A 62 32.66 26.57 2.45
C GLU A 62 32.31 26.94 3.89
N ASN A 63 31.70 28.12 4.14
CA ASN A 63 31.37 28.54 5.50
C ASN A 63 30.31 27.64 6.13
N TYR A 64 29.31 27.24 5.35
CA TYR A 64 28.31 26.26 5.77
C TYR A 64 28.98 24.93 6.12
N PHE A 65 29.87 24.43 5.26
CA PHE A 65 30.61 23.20 5.53
C PHE A 65 31.40 23.28 6.84
N GLN A 66 32.03 24.42 7.15
CA GLN A 66 32.76 24.64 8.41
C GLN A 66 31.85 24.73 9.64
N LEU A 67 30.61 25.20 9.47
CA LEU A 67 29.63 25.32 10.57
C LEU A 67 28.82 24.05 10.82
N ALA A 68 28.82 23.11 9.87
CA ALA A 68 28.10 21.84 9.98
C ALA A 68 28.45 21.08 11.26
N GLU A 69 27.44 20.47 11.88
CA GLU A 69 27.56 19.72 13.13
C GLU A 69 28.38 18.42 12.93
N ARG A 70 28.92 17.88 14.02
CA ARG A 70 29.82 16.70 13.96
C ARG A 70 29.13 15.43 13.48
N ASP A 71 27.83 15.31 13.69
CA ASP A 71 27.03 14.16 13.30
C ASP A 71 26.43 14.30 11.89
N THR A 72 26.58 15.47 11.27
CA THR A 72 26.15 15.74 9.89
C THR A 72 26.77 14.72 8.94
N VAL A 73 25.91 14.19 8.06
CA VAL A 73 26.30 13.21 7.05
C VAL A 73 26.20 13.87 5.70
N PHE A 74 27.32 13.90 5.01
CA PHE A 74 27.37 14.36 3.63
C PHE A 74 27.18 13.16 2.71
N GLN A 75 26.31 13.30 1.72
CA GLN A 75 26.12 12.30 0.68
C GLN A 75 26.77 12.81 -0.61
N MET A 76 27.51 11.94 -1.29
CA MET A 76 28.17 12.24 -2.56
C MET A 76 27.37 11.64 -3.70
N LEU A 77 26.94 12.50 -4.64
CA LEU A 77 26.13 12.13 -5.79
C LEU A 77 26.90 12.39 -7.08
N LEU A 78 26.81 11.46 -8.03
CA LEU A 78 27.24 11.69 -9.40
C LEU A 78 26.38 12.77 -10.08
N PRO A 79 26.86 13.44 -11.15
CA PRO A 79 26.10 14.49 -11.84
C PRO A 79 24.69 14.08 -12.28
N ASN A 80 24.52 12.83 -12.68
CA ASN A 80 23.28 12.20 -13.14
C ASN A 80 22.42 11.64 -12.00
N GLU A 81 22.93 11.61 -10.77
CA GLU A 81 22.19 11.17 -9.60
C GLU A 81 21.41 12.34 -8.99
N LYS A 82 20.33 11.99 -8.31
CA LYS A 82 19.49 12.90 -7.54
C LYS A 82 19.40 12.37 -6.13
N TRP A 83 19.41 13.28 -5.15
CA TRP A 83 19.11 12.91 -3.77
C TRP A 83 17.68 12.38 -3.68
N LEU A 84 17.49 11.35 -2.87
CA LEU A 84 16.19 10.79 -2.53
C LEU A 84 16.04 10.75 -1.01
N PRO A 85 14.83 11.00 -0.47
CA PRO A 85 14.56 10.80 0.94
C PRO A 85 14.86 9.36 1.38
N PRO A 86 15.37 9.15 2.60
CA PRO A 86 15.56 7.80 3.14
C PRO A 86 14.27 6.99 3.08
N GLY A 87 14.34 5.77 2.55
CA GLY A 87 13.21 4.85 2.38
C GLY A 87 12.56 4.87 0.98
N VAL A 88 12.95 5.80 0.10
CA VAL A 88 12.46 5.89 -1.29
C VAL A 88 13.37 5.10 -2.26
N GLU A 89 14.55 4.66 -1.82
CA GLU A 89 15.52 3.96 -2.66
C GLU A 89 15.03 2.58 -3.11
N ALA A 90 14.22 1.91 -2.30
CA ALA A 90 13.58 0.64 -2.65
C ALA A 90 12.66 0.78 -3.87
N LEU A 91 12.02 1.94 -4.05
CA LEU A 91 11.17 2.24 -5.21
C LEU A 91 11.97 2.44 -6.49
N ARG A 92 13.30 2.64 -6.38
CA ARG A 92 14.19 2.79 -7.53
C ARG A 92 14.78 1.46 -8.00
N ALA A 93 14.88 0.46 -7.11
CA ALA A 93 15.23 -0.90 -7.50
C ALA A 93 14.17 -1.53 -8.42
N GLU A 94 12.95 -0.97 -8.45
CA GLU A 94 11.87 -1.36 -9.35
C GLU A 94 12.02 -0.78 -10.77
N ASP A 95 12.80 0.30 -10.95
CA ASP A 95 12.98 0.98 -12.26
C ASP A 95 14.00 0.25 -13.16
N GLU A 96 14.81 -0.66 -12.61
CA GLU A 96 15.66 -1.55 -13.43
C GLU A 96 14.89 -2.74 -14.04
N LEU A 97 13.64 -2.99 -13.61
CA LEU A 97 12.79 -4.03 -14.20
C LEU A 97 12.28 -3.65 -15.59
N ASP A 98 12.37 -2.39 -16.01
CA ASP A 98 11.99 -1.94 -17.34
C ASP A 98 13.03 -2.27 -18.42
N SER A 99 14.28 -2.55 -18.03
CA SER A 99 15.32 -2.90 -19.01
C SER A 99 15.22 -4.35 -19.53
N ARG A 100 14.45 -5.22 -18.86
CA ARG A 100 14.16 -6.60 -19.33
C ARG A 100 12.70 -6.80 -19.77
N SER A 101 11.87 -5.77 -19.71
CA SER A 101 10.43 -5.85 -20.03
C SER A 101 10.10 -5.46 -21.48
N ARG A 102 11.10 -5.24 -22.36
CA ARG A 102 10.86 -4.93 -23.78
C ARG A 102 10.15 -6.03 -24.58
N ASP A 103 10.08 -7.26 -24.07
CA ASP A 103 9.46 -8.37 -24.79
C ASP A 103 8.05 -8.71 -24.30
N LEU A 104 7.57 -8.14 -23.19
CA LEU A 104 6.28 -8.50 -22.61
C LEU A 104 5.26 -7.34 -22.77
N PRO A 105 4.09 -7.56 -23.39
CA PRO A 105 3.08 -6.52 -23.59
C PRO A 105 2.57 -5.92 -22.29
N GLU A 106 2.14 -4.66 -22.31
CA GLU A 106 1.57 -3.96 -21.15
C GLU A 106 0.51 -4.80 -20.41
N LEU A 107 0.67 -4.96 -19.09
CA LEU A 107 -0.18 -5.81 -18.27
C LEU A 107 -1.64 -5.30 -18.18
N VAL A 108 -1.83 -3.98 -18.32
CA VAL A 108 -3.09 -3.26 -18.02
C VAL A 108 -4.28 -3.76 -18.85
N ASN A 109 -4.07 -4.38 -20.01
CA ASN A 109 -5.12 -4.97 -20.85
C ASN A 109 -4.76 -6.34 -21.42
N CYS A 110 -3.81 -7.05 -20.80
CA CYS A 110 -3.39 -8.36 -21.30
C CYS A 110 -4.52 -9.39 -21.16
N THR A 111 -4.87 -10.05 -22.26
CA THR A 111 -5.87 -11.13 -22.31
C THR A 111 -5.26 -12.49 -22.62
N ASP A 112 -3.95 -12.56 -22.84
CA ASP A 112 -3.25 -13.80 -23.17
C ASP A 112 -2.87 -14.53 -21.86
N PRO A 113 -3.41 -15.74 -21.61
CA PRO A 113 -3.13 -16.49 -20.39
C PRO A 113 -1.65 -16.81 -20.21
N VAL A 114 -0.90 -17.09 -21.29
CA VAL A 114 0.53 -17.45 -21.20
C VAL A 114 1.34 -16.24 -20.73
N ILE A 115 1.01 -15.06 -21.25
CA ILE A 115 1.67 -13.81 -20.86
C ILE A 115 1.37 -13.47 -19.39
N LEU A 116 0.11 -13.62 -18.96
CA LEU A 116 -0.29 -13.42 -17.57
C LEU A 116 0.45 -14.38 -16.62
N LEU A 117 0.58 -15.66 -17.00
CA LEU A 117 1.33 -16.64 -16.21
C LEU A 117 2.83 -16.31 -16.15
N ARG A 118 3.43 -15.81 -17.24
CA ARG A 118 4.83 -15.33 -17.23
C ARG A 118 5.03 -14.14 -16.28
N TYR A 119 4.09 -13.20 -16.23
CA TYR A 119 4.12 -12.11 -15.26
C TYR A 119 4.09 -12.62 -13.82
N LEU A 120 3.21 -13.59 -13.52
CA LEU A 120 3.11 -14.18 -12.18
C LEU A 120 4.31 -15.04 -11.80
N GLN A 121 4.91 -15.76 -12.75
CA GLN A 121 6.11 -16.55 -12.53
C GLN A 121 7.35 -15.66 -12.30
N LYS A 122 7.39 -14.48 -12.94
CA LYS A 122 8.42 -13.46 -12.68
C LYS A 122 8.24 -12.84 -11.30
N ASP A 123 7.01 -12.44 -10.98
CA ASP A 123 6.66 -11.87 -9.69
C ASP A 123 5.17 -12.09 -9.39
N ILE A 124 4.90 -12.84 -8.32
CA ILE A 124 3.54 -13.15 -7.88
C ILE A 124 2.77 -11.91 -7.42
N ALA A 125 3.45 -10.82 -7.04
CA ALA A 125 2.81 -9.57 -6.64
C ALA A 125 1.98 -8.94 -7.79
N ASN A 126 2.27 -9.28 -9.04
CA ASN A 126 1.48 -8.86 -10.20
C ASN A 126 0.00 -9.27 -10.09
N LEU A 127 -0.32 -10.30 -9.28
CA LEU A 127 -1.70 -10.70 -8.99
C LEU A 127 -2.55 -9.54 -8.43
N LEU A 128 -1.93 -8.61 -7.69
CA LEU A 128 -2.61 -7.43 -7.12
C LEU A 128 -3.06 -6.43 -8.20
N LEU A 129 -2.43 -6.47 -9.37
CA LEU A 129 -2.73 -5.58 -10.50
C LEU A 129 -3.76 -6.19 -11.46
N PHE A 130 -4.08 -7.48 -11.31
CA PHE A 130 -4.97 -8.16 -12.23
C PHE A 130 -6.40 -7.66 -12.09
N SER A 131 -7.04 -7.40 -13.22
CA SER A 131 -8.49 -7.15 -13.29
C SER A 131 -9.28 -8.44 -13.06
N THR A 132 -10.58 -8.32 -12.72
CA THR A 132 -11.48 -9.49 -12.58
C THR A 132 -11.43 -10.41 -13.80
N LYS A 133 -11.36 -9.82 -15.01
CA LYS A 133 -11.29 -10.59 -16.27
C LYS A 133 -10.00 -11.39 -16.39
N GLN A 134 -8.88 -10.86 -15.91
CA GLN A 134 -7.59 -11.55 -15.94
C GLN A 134 -7.55 -12.71 -14.95
N PHE A 135 -8.16 -12.53 -13.76
CA PHE A 135 -8.37 -13.65 -12.84
C PHE A 135 -9.22 -14.76 -13.47
N GLU A 136 -10.31 -14.42 -14.17
CA GLU A 136 -11.15 -15.40 -14.88
C GLU A 136 -10.38 -16.10 -16.00
N ILE A 137 -9.52 -15.38 -16.73
CA ILE A 137 -8.68 -15.97 -17.78
C ILE A 137 -7.71 -16.97 -17.18
N VAL A 138 -6.98 -16.58 -16.12
CA VAL A 138 -5.99 -17.46 -15.48
C VAL A 138 -6.64 -18.66 -14.83
N SER A 139 -7.79 -18.49 -14.16
CA SER A 139 -8.51 -19.61 -13.52
C SER A 139 -8.99 -20.66 -14.53
N ASN A 140 -9.25 -20.27 -15.78
CA ASN A 140 -9.73 -21.19 -16.82
C ASN A 140 -8.60 -21.85 -17.63
N VAL A 141 -7.33 -21.64 -17.28
CA VAL A 141 -6.20 -22.21 -18.02
C VAL A 141 -6.10 -23.72 -17.79
N SER A 142 -6.03 -24.48 -18.89
CA SER A 142 -5.78 -25.92 -18.84
C SER A 142 -4.29 -26.20 -18.64
N ILE A 143 -3.90 -26.60 -17.43
CA ILE A 143 -2.50 -26.89 -17.04
C ILE A 143 -1.85 -27.92 -17.98
N ASN A 144 -2.61 -28.92 -18.45
CA ASN A 144 -2.14 -29.96 -19.37
C ASN A 144 -1.71 -29.46 -20.76
N SER A 145 -2.06 -28.22 -21.12
CA SER A 145 -1.70 -27.62 -22.41
C SER A 145 -0.44 -26.76 -22.36
N LEU A 146 0.14 -26.59 -21.18
CA LEU A 146 1.35 -25.78 -20.96
C LEU A 146 2.60 -26.62 -21.12
N ASP A 147 3.66 -26.01 -21.65
CA ASP A 147 4.97 -26.66 -21.79
C ASP A 147 5.66 -26.77 -20.41
N PRO A 148 5.95 -27.99 -19.92
CA PRO A 148 6.65 -28.19 -18.65
C PRO A 148 8.09 -27.66 -18.66
N GLU A 149 8.71 -27.45 -19.84
CA GLU A 149 10.04 -26.85 -19.95
C GLU A 149 9.99 -25.33 -19.74
N GLU A 150 8.84 -24.70 -19.97
CA GLU A 150 8.66 -23.25 -19.87
C GLU A 150 8.06 -22.83 -18.51
N PHE A 151 7.13 -23.62 -17.98
CA PHE A 151 6.38 -23.30 -16.77
C PHE A 151 6.56 -24.35 -15.68
N ASN A 152 6.68 -23.89 -14.43
CA ASN A 152 6.56 -24.77 -13.27
C ASN A 152 5.08 -25.12 -13.06
N LEU A 153 4.65 -26.29 -13.55
CA LEU A 153 3.25 -26.70 -13.52
C LEU A 153 2.64 -26.73 -12.11
N ALA A 154 3.40 -27.12 -11.08
CA ALA A 154 2.91 -27.15 -9.69
C ALA A 154 2.65 -25.73 -9.15
N PHE A 155 3.48 -24.77 -9.55
CA PHE A 155 3.25 -23.36 -9.26
C PHE A 155 2.00 -22.86 -9.97
N ILE A 156 1.84 -23.16 -11.26
CA ILE A 156 0.68 -22.73 -12.05
C ILE A 156 -0.61 -23.32 -11.50
N GLU A 157 -0.62 -24.60 -11.10
CA GLU A 157 -1.77 -25.23 -10.44
C GLU A 157 -2.18 -24.45 -9.18
N THR A 158 -1.21 -24.12 -8.33
CA THR A 158 -1.45 -23.32 -7.12
C THR A 158 -2.00 -21.92 -7.46
N VAL A 159 -1.48 -21.29 -8.52
CA VAL A 159 -1.94 -19.97 -8.98
C VAL A 159 -3.37 -20.03 -9.51
N VAL A 160 -3.70 -21.05 -10.32
CA VAL A 160 -5.05 -21.27 -10.85
C VAL A 160 -6.04 -21.46 -9.72
N GLU A 161 -5.75 -22.36 -8.77
CA GLU A 161 -6.58 -22.59 -7.58
C GLU A 161 -6.76 -21.31 -6.74
N ALA A 162 -5.68 -20.53 -6.55
CA ALA A 162 -5.74 -19.28 -5.83
C ALA A 162 -6.63 -18.24 -6.54
N CYS A 163 -6.55 -18.15 -7.88
CA CYS A 163 -7.39 -17.26 -8.68
C CYS A 163 -8.88 -17.66 -8.59
N GLU A 164 -9.18 -18.95 -8.70
CA GLU A 164 -10.54 -19.47 -8.52
C GLU A 164 -11.12 -19.10 -7.16
N LYS A 165 -10.33 -19.33 -6.10
CA LYS A 165 -10.74 -19.02 -4.72
C LYS A 165 -11.00 -17.53 -4.53
N LEU A 166 -10.10 -16.66 -5.02
CA LEU A 166 -10.25 -15.21 -4.91
C LEU A 166 -11.48 -14.69 -5.70
N LEU A 167 -11.78 -15.27 -6.87
CA LEU A 167 -12.98 -14.95 -7.62
C LEU A 167 -14.25 -15.31 -6.86
N LEU A 168 -14.26 -16.48 -6.21
CA LEU A 168 -15.38 -16.92 -5.40
C LEU A 168 -15.62 -15.99 -4.20
N GLU A 169 -14.56 -15.70 -3.43
CA GLU A 169 -14.64 -14.79 -2.28
C GLU A 169 -15.13 -13.39 -2.69
N LYS A 170 -14.68 -12.90 -3.85
CA LYS A 170 -15.12 -11.62 -4.41
C LYS A 170 -16.61 -11.64 -4.77
N ARG A 171 -17.09 -12.73 -5.39
CA ARG A 171 -18.51 -12.88 -5.74
C ARG A 171 -19.38 -12.93 -4.48
N ASP A 172 -18.99 -13.72 -3.49
CA ASP A 172 -19.75 -13.85 -2.24
C ASP A 172 -19.82 -12.51 -1.49
N ALA A 173 -18.73 -11.74 -1.47
CA ALA A 173 -18.73 -10.39 -0.92
C ALA A 173 -19.68 -9.45 -1.70
N GLN A 174 -19.68 -9.54 -3.03
CA GLN A 174 -20.56 -8.74 -3.87
C GLN A 174 -22.05 -9.10 -3.67
N ASP A 175 -22.36 -10.38 -3.53
CA ASP A 175 -23.71 -10.87 -3.24
C ASP A 175 -24.19 -10.43 -1.86
N ALA A 176 -23.31 -10.45 -0.85
CA ALA A 176 -23.61 -9.93 0.48
C ALA A 176 -23.92 -8.41 0.45
N ILE A 177 -23.15 -7.64 -0.32
CA ILE A 177 -23.40 -6.21 -0.53
C ILE A 177 -24.75 -5.99 -1.23
N ASN A 178 -25.06 -6.77 -2.26
CA ASN A 178 -26.32 -6.65 -3.00
C ASN A 178 -27.51 -7.01 -2.11
N PHE A 179 -27.39 -8.06 -1.29
CA PHE A 179 -28.40 -8.44 -0.31
C PHE A 179 -28.63 -7.33 0.72
N TYR A 180 -27.56 -6.71 1.24
CA TYR A 180 -27.68 -5.58 2.15
C TYR A 180 -28.40 -4.38 1.50
N LYS A 181 -28.08 -4.05 0.25
CA LYS A 181 -28.76 -2.98 -0.51
C LYS A 181 -30.27 -3.27 -0.64
N LEU A 182 -30.63 -4.50 -1.01
CA LEU A 182 -32.02 -4.93 -1.11
C LEU A 182 -32.78 -4.83 0.22
N LEU A 183 -32.16 -5.25 1.33
CA LEU A 183 -32.75 -5.10 2.66
C LEU A 183 -32.94 -3.65 3.06
N LYS A 184 -31.96 -2.79 2.74
CA LYS A 184 -32.04 -1.36 3.01
C LYS A 184 -33.18 -0.71 2.23
N GLU A 185 -33.28 -0.98 0.92
CA GLU A 185 -34.37 -0.50 0.06
C GLU A 185 -35.74 -0.90 0.63
N ARG A 186 -35.91 -2.17 1.01
CA ARG A 186 -37.16 -2.64 1.64
C ARG A 186 -37.44 -2.00 3.01
N SER A 187 -36.41 -1.75 3.82
CA SER A 187 -36.58 -1.05 5.11
C SER A 187 -37.07 0.39 4.90
N ASP A 188 -36.49 1.09 3.92
CA ASP A 188 -36.85 2.47 3.60
C ASP A 188 -38.29 2.55 3.03
N GLU A 189 -38.72 1.54 2.27
CA GLU A 189 -40.12 1.37 1.81
C GLU A 189 -41.11 1.15 2.97
N ILE A 190 -40.75 0.35 3.98
CA ILE A 190 -41.59 0.11 5.15
C ILE A 190 -41.68 1.38 6.02
N ASP A 191 -40.56 2.06 6.24
CA ASP A 191 -40.52 3.30 7.03
C ASP A 191 -41.27 4.46 6.33
N SER A 192 -41.28 4.50 4.99
CA SER A 192 -42.08 5.46 4.22
C SER A 192 -43.57 5.09 4.17
N GLY A 193 -43.92 3.81 4.10
CA GLY A 193 -45.30 3.33 4.21
C GLY A 193 -45.95 3.63 5.58
N LEU A 194 -45.16 3.59 6.66
CA LEU A 194 -45.61 3.96 8.01
C LEU A 194 -45.84 5.47 8.19
N ARG A 195 -45.15 6.33 7.42
CA ARG A 195 -45.42 7.79 7.39
C ARG A 195 -46.61 8.18 6.52
N GLY A 196 -47.00 7.34 5.55
CA GLY A 196 -48.13 7.59 4.65
C GLY A 196 -49.51 7.23 5.22
N SER A 197 -49.57 6.40 6.28
CA SER A 197 -50.82 6.01 6.94
C SER A 197 -51.05 6.83 8.21
N SER A 198 -51.35 8.11 8.04
CA SER A 198 -51.89 8.98 9.10
C SER A 198 -53.27 9.49 8.65
N HIS A 199 -54.23 8.58 8.52
CA HIS A 199 -55.65 8.95 8.50
C HIS A 199 -56.32 8.36 9.73
N GLU A 200 -56.93 9.25 10.51
CA GLU A 200 -57.72 8.95 11.71
C GLU A 200 -58.75 7.85 11.43
N PRO A 201 -58.95 6.87 12.35
CA PRO A 201 -60.02 5.91 12.20
C PRO A 201 -61.31 6.53 12.74
N GLU A 202 -62.22 6.90 11.84
CA GLU A 202 -63.64 6.94 12.19
C GLU A 202 -64.13 5.51 12.46
N SER A 203 -64.88 5.39 13.55
CA SER A 203 -65.51 4.19 14.09
C SER A 203 -66.28 3.36 13.06
N SER A 204 -65.97 2.07 12.95
CA SER A 204 -66.98 1.03 12.71
C SER A 204 -66.43 -0.38 13.01
N GLU A 205 -67.34 -1.21 13.49
CA GLU A 205 -67.12 -2.52 14.12
C GLU A 205 -66.64 -3.61 13.14
N GLY A 206 -65.89 -4.58 13.67
CA GLY A 206 -65.89 -5.95 13.17
C GLY A 206 -64.76 -6.36 12.23
N SER A 207 -63.65 -6.87 12.78
CA SER A 207 -63.07 -8.19 12.45
C SER A 207 -61.68 -8.31 13.07
N PHE A 208 -61.47 -9.40 13.81
CA PHE A 208 -60.20 -9.71 14.46
C PHE A 208 -59.21 -10.19 13.39
N VAL A 209 -58.44 -9.28 12.80
CA VAL A 209 -57.33 -9.63 11.91
C VAL A 209 -56.14 -10.03 12.78
N THR A 210 -55.85 -11.33 12.82
CA THR A 210 -54.62 -11.84 13.45
C THR A 210 -53.42 -11.20 12.76
N PRO A 211 -52.46 -10.60 13.49
CA PRO A 211 -51.27 -10.03 12.89
C PRO A 211 -50.51 -11.12 12.14
N ASP A 212 -50.20 -10.87 10.87
CA ASP A 212 -49.41 -11.77 10.04
C ASP A 212 -48.08 -12.06 10.76
N LYS A 213 -47.89 -13.31 11.21
CA LYS A 213 -46.72 -13.72 12.01
C LYS A 213 -45.41 -13.36 11.30
N ASN A 214 -45.43 -13.31 9.97
CA ASN A 214 -44.29 -12.93 9.15
C ASN A 214 -43.89 -11.46 9.34
N LEU A 215 -44.85 -10.57 9.58
CA LEU A 215 -44.59 -9.15 9.82
C LEU A 215 -43.99 -8.91 11.21
N TYR A 216 -44.41 -9.70 12.20
CA TYR A 216 -43.85 -9.64 13.56
C TYR A 216 -42.39 -10.12 13.60
N GLU A 217 -42.10 -11.25 12.94
CA GLU A 217 -40.73 -11.76 12.86
C GLU A 217 -39.83 -10.84 12.03
N ALA A 218 -40.35 -10.27 10.93
CA ALA A 218 -39.62 -9.27 10.14
C ALA A 218 -39.28 -8.01 10.98
N ARG A 219 -40.23 -7.52 11.78
CA ARG A 219 -39.99 -6.39 12.70
C ARG A 219 -38.91 -6.71 13.72
N LYS A 220 -38.99 -7.88 14.37
CA LYS A 220 -38.02 -8.31 15.36
C LYS A 220 -36.61 -8.47 14.76
N ALA A 221 -36.51 -8.94 13.52
CA ALA A 221 -35.24 -9.05 12.80
C ALA A 221 -34.62 -7.66 12.50
N VAL A 222 -35.42 -6.70 12.01
CA VAL A 222 -34.97 -5.33 11.74
C VAL A 222 -34.52 -4.62 13.02
N GLU A 223 -35.24 -4.79 14.12
CA GLU A 223 -34.93 -4.18 15.41
C GLU A 223 -33.62 -4.73 16.01
N ASN A 224 -33.35 -6.02 15.83
CA ASN A 224 -32.09 -6.63 16.22
C ASN A 224 -30.91 -6.11 15.37
N ILE A 225 -31.11 -5.89 14.07
CA ILE A 225 -30.08 -5.30 13.18
C ILE A 225 -29.76 -3.86 13.61
N ARG A 226 -30.79 -3.05 13.91
CA ARG A 226 -30.61 -1.66 14.38
C ARG A 226 -29.84 -1.61 15.71
N ARG A 227 -30.13 -2.54 16.63
CA ARG A 227 -29.40 -2.69 17.90
C ARG A 227 -27.94 -3.07 17.69
N TRP A 228 -27.64 -3.95 16.73
CA TRP A 228 -26.27 -4.32 16.35
C TRP A 228 -25.48 -3.18 15.70
N GLN A 229 -26.15 -2.30 14.95
CA GLN A 229 -25.51 -1.17 14.26
C GLN A 229 -25.20 0.04 15.15
N GLY A 230 -25.49 -0.03 16.46
CA GLY A 230 -25.13 1.02 17.42
C GLY A 230 -25.90 2.34 17.24
N ILE A 231 -26.92 2.40 16.38
CA ILE A 231 -27.76 3.58 16.19
C ILE A 231 -28.79 3.63 17.33
N THR A 232 -28.33 4.03 18.51
CA THR A 232 -29.21 4.55 19.56
C THR A 232 -29.28 6.05 19.36
N HIS A 233 -30.42 6.54 18.90
CA HIS A 233 -30.71 7.97 18.87
C HIS A 233 -31.01 8.43 20.31
N GLU A 234 -29.98 8.52 21.14
CA GLU A 234 -30.03 9.20 22.44
C GLU A 234 -28.60 9.50 22.93
N SER A 235 -28.06 10.65 22.51
CA SER A 235 -27.02 11.34 23.27
C SER A 235 -27.48 12.76 23.56
N LEU A 236 -28.21 12.89 24.66
CA LEU A 236 -28.29 14.13 25.40
C LEU A 236 -27.75 13.83 26.81
N GLY A 237 -26.51 14.25 27.03
CA GLY A 237 -26.02 14.63 28.35
C GLY A 237 -25.60 13.53 29.32
N THR A 238 -24.30 13.56 29.64
CA THR A 238 -23.69 13.28 30.95
C THR A 238 -23.66 11.84 31.50
N GLY A 239 -22.50 11.21 31.36
CA GLY A 239 -22.02 10.11 32.20
C GLY A 239 -20.50 9.96 32.07
N PRO A 240 -19.72 9.73 33.14
CA PRO A 240 -18.26 9.74 33.07
C PRO A 240 -17.73 8.48 32.38
N ALA A 241 -16.59 8.64 31.70
CA ALA A 241 -15.94 7.60 30.89
C ALA A 241 -15.60 6.32 31.69
N PRO A 242 -15.75 5.13 31.09
CA PRO A 242 -15.42 3.87 31.75
C PRO A 242 -13.91 3.73 31.95
N LYS A 243 -13.50 3.34 33.17
CA LYS A 243 -12.10 3.08 33.52
C LYS A 243 -11.59 1.80 32.86
N ARG A 244 -10.36 1.85 32.36
CA ARG A 244 -9.60 0.76 31.75
C ARG A 244 -9.43 -0.41 32.76
N PRO A 245 -9.64 -1.68 32.37
CA PRO A 245 -9.40 -2.82 33.26
C PRO A 245 -7.89 -3.04 33.47
N GLU A 246 -7.50 -3.26 34.72
CA GLU A 246 -6.12 -3.62 35.09
C GLU A 246 -5.81 -5.07 34.67
N GLN A 247 -4.60 -5.27 34.14
CA GLN A 247 -4.08 -6.60 33.80
C GLN A 247 -3.53 -7.29 35.07
N PRO A 248 -3.80 -8.59 35.27
CA PRO A 248 -3.25 -9.33 36.39
C PRO A 248 -1.75 -9.63 36.19
N LEU A 249 -1.00 -9.53 37.30
CA LEU A 249 0.41 -9.90 37.46
C LEU A 249 0.68 -11.39 37.21
#